data_AF-A0A951I316-F1
#
_entry.id   AF-A0A951I316-F1
#
_cell.length_a   1.000
_cell.length_b   1.000
_cell.length_c   1.000
_cell.angle_alpha   90.00
_cell.angle_beta   90.00
_cell.angle_gamma   90.00
#
_symmetry.space_group_name_H-M   'P 1'
#
loop_
_entity.id
_entity.type
_entity.pdbx_description
1 polymer ?
#
loop_
_entity_poly.entity_id
_entity_poly.type
_entity_poly.pdbx_seq_one_letter_code
_entity_poly.pdbx_strand_id
1 'polypeptide(L)'
;MSAIKEQPRSLRRRDTARAARGQQWVESLRCSDVNRLWTELHRLVCHHPLVRASRSAGLLVEEGSHNAYTDLTQELFVQLLSKGRFQHYLDTEMTDAEIECEIGQIELTNLLTAELRKRHPESYRLARRISTLIQSSGNFRRFDSSGVDNEPHRRLADRVYGLSEWSDHKPGREMPELEQRVQMIPVRQRDTRLVGCTGDSQIVISNSDL
;
A
#
# COMPACT_ATOMS: atom_id res chain seq x y z
N MET A 1 51.15 19.29 -18.97
CA MET A 1 50.42 18.01 -18.81
C MET A 1 49.93 17.99 -17.36
N SER A 2 48.66 17.94 -16.99
CA SER A 2 47.44 17.52 -17.71
C SER A 2 46.23 18.28 -17.17
N ALA A 3 45.31 18.60 -18.07
CA ALA A 3 44.01 19.15 -17.76
C ALA A 3 43.10 18.08 -17.13
N ILE A 4 42.51 18.37 -15.97
CA ILE A 4 41.45 17.55 -15.37
C ILE A 4 40.14 18.04 -15.98
N LYS A 5 39.65 17.27 -16.96
CA LYS A 5 38.37 17.50 -17.63
C LYS A 5 37.24 17.00 -16.74
N GLU A 6 36.48 17.90 -16.15
CA GLU A 6 35.23 17.59 -15.48
C GLU A 6 34.24 16.96 -16.47
N GLN A 7 33.67 15.80 -16.09
CA GLN A 7 32.53 15.19 -16.76
C GLN A 7 31.35 15.18 -15.78
N PRO A 8 30.29 15.99 -16.01
CA PRO A 8 29.07 15.85 -15.23
C PRO A 8 28.26 14.64 -15.68
N ARG A 9 27.98 13.78 -14.69
CA ARG A 9 27.14 12.58 -14.71
C ARG A 9 25.84 12.75 -15.52
N SER A 10 25.67 11.90 -16.52
CA SER A 10 24.49 11.75 -17.40
C SER A 10 23.24 11.14 -16.74
N LEU A 11 23.09 11.26 -15.42
CA LEU A 11 21.99 10.62 -14.65
C LEU A 11 20.64 11.33 -14.79
N ARG A 12 20.59 12.61 -15.18
CA ARG A 12 19.32 13.37 -15.26
C ARG A 12 18.45 13.11 -16.50
N ARG A 13 18.96 12.42 -17.53
CA ARG A 13 18.25 12.31 -18.83
C ARG A 13 17.30 11.12 -18.93
N ARG A 14 17.42 10.12 -18.04
CA ARG A 14 16.53 8.93 -18.04
C ARG A 14 15.20 9.19 -17.34
N ASP A 15 15.20 10.02 -16.30
CA ASP A 15 13.99 10.30 -15.52
C ASP A 15 13.01 11.21 -16.26
N THR A 16 13.51 12.17 -17.05
CA THR A 16 12.68 13.07 -17.85
C THR A 16 11.98 12.35 -19.01
N ALA A 17 12.65 11.40 -19.66
CA ALA A 17 12.05 10.60 -20.74
C ALA A 17 11.00 9.58 -20.24
N ARG A 18 11.10 9.14 -18.98
CA ARG A 18 10.09 8.29 -18.33
C ARG A 18 8.88 9.11 -17.86
N ALA A 19 9.14 10.31 -17.32
CA ALA A 19 8.09 11.25 -16.94
C ALA A 19 7.25 11.71 -18.14
N ALA A 20 7.87 11.97 -19.29
CA ALA A 20 7.17 12.42 -20.50
C ALA A 20 6.23 11.37 -21.12
N ARG A 21 6.38 10.07 -20.81
CA ARG A 21 5.49 9.03 -21.36
C ARG A 21 4.16 8.91 -20.60
N GLY A 22 4.11 9.29 -19.33
CA GLY A 22 2.90 9.27 -18.50
C GLY A 22 1.99 10.50 -18.61
N GLN A 23 2.30 11.44 -19.51
CA GLN A 23 1.68 12.78 -19.57
C GLN A 23 0.70 12.95 -20.73
N GLN A 24 -0.05 11.91 -21.12
CA GLN A 24 -1.02 12.01 -22.22
C GLN A 24 -2.31 11.26 -21.90
N TRP A 25 -2.76 11.29 -20.64
CA TRP A 25 -4.05 10.74 -20.23
C TRP A 25 -5.20 11.47 -20.93
N VAL A 26 -5.22 12.79 -20.87
CA VAL A 26 -6.29 13.62 -21.43
C VAL A 26 -6.43 13.40 -22.93
N GLU A 27 -5.30 13.38 -23.67
CA GLU A 27 -5.31 13.13 -25.11
C GLU A 27 -5.81 11.70 -25.42
N SER A 28 -5.34 10.70 -24.67
CA SER A 28 -5.78 9.31 -24.86
C SER A 28 -7.28 9.14 -24.59
N LEU A 29 -7.80 9.82 -23.57
CA LEU A 29 -9.22 9.81 -23.24
C LEU A 29 -10.07 10.50 -24.33
N ARG A 30 -9.65 11.68 -24.80
CA ARG A 30 -10.35 12.42 -25.87
C ARG A 30 -10.39 11.65 -27.19
N CYS A 31 -9.29 10.99 -27.54
CA CYS A 31 -9.18 10.17 -28.73
C CYS A 31 -9.75 8.76 -28.57
N SER A 32 -10.21 8.40 -27.35
CA SER A 32 -10.66 7.04 -27.01
C SER A 32 -9.63 5.95 -27.37
N ASP A 33 -8.34 6.24 -27.18
CA ASP A 33 -7.25 5.29 -27.45
C ASP A 33 -7.12 4.26 -26.32
N VAL A 34 -7.87 3.16 -26.45
CA VAL A 34 -7.93 2.09 -25.46
C VAL A 34 -6.57 1.42 -25.25
N ASN A 35 -5.77 1.24 -26.30
CA ASN A 35 -4.47 0.57 -26.21
C ASN A 35 -3.49 1.39 -25.37
N ARG A 36 -3.55 2.70 -25.52
CA ARG A 36 -2.72 3.63 -24.76
C ARG A 36 -3.16 3.73 -23.31
N LEU A 37 -4.47 3.84 -23.07
CA LEU A 37 -5.04 3.81 -21.72
C LEU A 37 -4.65 2.52 -20.99
N TRP A 38 -4.76 1.38 -21.66
CA TRP A 38 -4.34 0.09 -21.11
C TRP A 38 -2.85 0.08 -20.73
N THR A 39 -2.00 0.59 -21.61
CA THR A 39 -0.54 0.63 -21.38
C THR A 39 -0.20 1.50 -20.16
N GLU A 40 -0.84 2.65 -20.01
CA GLU A 40 -0.62 3.55 -18.87
C GLU A 40 -1.20 2.98 -17.56
N LEU A 41 -2.38 2.35 -17.60
CA LEU A 41 -2.93 1.64 -16.44
C LEU A 41 -2.03 0.49 -16.01
N HIS A 42 -1.55 -0.32 -16.95
CA HIS A 42 -0.62 -1.40 -16.67
C HIS A 42 0.69 -0.88 -16.07
N ARG A 43 1.21 0.24 -16.59
CA ARG A 43 2.37 0.91 -16.01
C ARG A 43 2.10 1.31 -14.56
N LEU A 44 0.96 1.94 -14.28
CA LEU A 44 0.57 2.34 -12.92
C LEU A 44 0.53 1.14 -11.99
N VAL A 45 -0.17 0.07 -12.37
CA VAL A 45 -0.30 -1.16 -11.57
C VAL A 45 1.08 -1.77 -11.27
N CYS A 46 1.94 -1.93 -12.26
CA CYS A 46 3.28 -2.52 -12.09
C CYS A 46 4.18 -1.73 -11.14
N HIS A 47 4.09 -0.39 -11.16
CA HIS A 47 4.95 0.47 -10.36
C HIS A 47 4.34 0.86 -9.01
N HIS A 48 3.06 0.53 -8.78
CA HIS A 48 2.37 0.93 -7.57
C HIS A 48 2.98 0.24 -6.34
N PRO A 49 3.37 1.01 -5.28
CA PRO A 49 4.06 0.47 -4.11
C PRO A 49 3.28 -0.66 -3.41
N LEU A 50 1.95 -0.50 -3.26
CA LEU A 50 1.12 -1.51 -2.61
C LEU A 50 1.00 -2.79 -3.45
N VAL A 51 0.96 -2.69 -4.78
CA VAL A 51 0.90 -3.88 -5.64
C VAL A 51 2.20 -4.66 -5.51
N ARG A 52 3.34 -3.96 -5.55
CA ARG A 52 4.66 -4.58 -5.38
C ARG A 52 4.81 -5.23 -4.00
N ALA A 53 4.41 -4.54 -2.93
CA ALA A 53 4.44 -5.08 -1.57
C ALA A 53 3.54 -6.32 -1.44
N SER A 54 2.32 -6.27 -1.98
CA SER A 54 1.38 -7.40 -1.96
C SER A 54 1.91 -8.61 -2.74
N ARG A 55 2.61 -8.39 -3.86
CA ARG A 55 3.27 -9.48 -4.59
C ARG A 55 4.41 -10.09 -3.77
N SER A 56 5.28 -9.25 -3.19
CA SER A 56 6.39 -9.70 -2.35
C SER A 56 5.91 -10.46 -1.11
N ALA A 57 4.74 -10.10 -0.56
CA ALA A 57 4.12 -10.78 0.57
C ALA A 57 3.34 -12.05 0.18
N GLY A 58 3.33 -12.44 -1.10
CA GLY A 58 2.59 -13.63 -1.57
C GLY A 58 1.06 -13.49 -1.54
N LEU A 59 0.53 -12.27 -1.37
CA LEU A 59 -0.92 -11.99 -1.31
C LEU A 59 -1.57 -11.94 -2.70
N LEU A 60 -0.77 -11.64 -3.72
CA LEU A 60 -1.17 -11.75 -5.12
C LEU A 60 -0.80 -13.14 -5.62
N VAL A 61 -1.76 -14.06 -5.54
CA VAL A 61 -1.64 -15.42 -6.06
C VAL A 61 -1.78 -15.40 -7.58
N GLU A 62 -0.81 -15.95 -8.29
CA GLU A 62 -0.90 -16.25 -9.73
C GLU A 62 -1.65 -17.59 -9.88
N GLU A 63 -2.99 -17.56 -9.86
CA GLU A 63 -3.79 -18.74 -10.18
C GLU A 63 -3.75 -18.99 -11.70
N GLY A 64 -2.80 -19.80 -12.16
CA GLY A 64 -2.68 -20.24 -13.55
C GLY A 64 -1.62 -19.51 -14.38
N SER A 65 -1.85 -19.38 -15.69
CA SER A 65 -0.89 -18.78 -16.66
C SER A 65 -0.96 -17.24 -16.73
N HIS A 66 -1.83 -16.61 -15.94
CA HIS A 66 -2.08 -15.17 -16.02
C HIS A 66 -1.22 -14.40 -15.01
N ASN A 67 -0.65 -13.30 -15.50
CA ASN A 67 0.18 -12.41 -14.72
C ASN A 67 -0.74 -11.56 -13.83
N ALA A 68 -0.57 -11.63 -12.50
CA ALA A 68 -1.38 -10.89 -11.54
C ALA A 68 -1.47 -9.38 -11.82
N TYR A 69 -0.46 -8.78 -12.46
CA TYR A 69 -0.51 -7.37 -12.90
C TYR A 69 -1.50 -7.13 -14.03
N THR A 70 -1.62 -8.07 -14.96
CA THR A 70 -2.57 -8.01 -16.08
C THR A 70 -4.00 -8.11 -15.57
N ASP A 71 -4.26 -9.02 -14.64
CA ASP A 71 -5.60 -9.18 -14.04
C ASP A 71 -6.01 -7.94 -13.25
N LEU A 72 -5.09 -7.39 -12.43
CA LEU A 72 -5.32 -6.13 -11.71
C LEU A 72 -5.56 -4.94 -12.65
N THR A 73 -4.85 -4.90 -13.78
CA THR A 73 -5.04 -3.86 -14.80
C THR A 73 -6.42 -3.98 -15.43
N GLN A 74 -6.85 -5.21 -15.77
CA GLN A 74 -8.17 -5.47 -16.32
C GLN A 74 -9.26 -5.06 -15.35
N GLU A 75 -9.17 -5.48 -14.09
CA GLU A 75 -10.13 -5.16 -13.05
C GLU A 75 -10.20 -3.65 -12.80
N LEU A 76 -9.06 -2.97 -12.73
CA LEU A 76 -9.00 -1.51 -12.60
C LEU A 76 -9.67 -0.82 -13.78
N PHE A 77 -9.40 -1.25 -15.02
CA PHE A 77 -10.01 -0.70 -16.22
C PHE A 77 -11.54 -0.85 -16.20
N VAL A 78 -12.04 -2.05 -15.91
CA VAL A 78 -13.48 -2.33 -15.81
C VAL A 78 -14.12 -1.51 -14.71
N GLN A 79 -13.47 -1.37 -13.56
CA GLN A 79 -13.96 -0.56 -12.46
C GLN A 79 -14.06 0.93 -12.82
N LEU A 80 -13.01 1.50 -13.43
CA LEU A 80 -13.01 2.89 -13.88
C LEU A 80 -14.12 3.15 -14.91
N LEU A 81 -14.31 2.21 -15.86
CA LEU A 81 -15.36 2.29 -16.87
C LEU A 81 -16.76 2.21 -16.24
N SER A 82 -17.00 1.23 -15.36
CA SER A 82 -18.31 1.02 -14.71
C SER A 82 -18.76 2.21 -13.85
N LYS A 83 -17.80 2.93 -13.25
CA LYS A 83 -18.05 4.14 -12.46
C LYS A 83 -18.13 5.41 -13.30
N GLY A 84 -17.94 5.33 -14.62
CA GLY A 84 -17.89 6.50 -15.50
C GLY A 84 -16.71 7.44 -15.22
N ARG A 85 -15.61 6.95 -14.64
CA ARG A 85 -14.48 7.78 -14.20
C ARG A 85 -13.76 8.47 -15.35
N PHE A 86 -13.61 7.78 -16.47
CA PHE A 86 -12.96 8.35 -17.66
C PHE A 86 -13.68 9.60 -18.18
N GLN A 87 -15.02 9.57 -18.21
CA GLN A 87 -15.82 10.73 -18.60
C GLN A 87 -15.74 11.82 -17.53
N HIS A 88 -15.81 11.45 -16.25
CA HIS A 88 -15.67 12.38 -15.14
C HIS A 88 -14.37 13.19 -15.24
N TYR A 89 -13.23 12.56 -15.54
CA TYR A 89 -11.94 13.24 -15.69
C TYR A 89 -11.94 14.30 -16.80
N LEU A 90 -12.70 14.07 -17.88
CA LEU A 90 -12.86 15.04 -18.95
C LEU A 90 -13.81 16.16 -18.55
N ASP A 91 -14.92 15.84 -17.90
CA ASP A 91 -15.96 16.80 -17.51
C ASP A 91 -15.47 17.77 -16.43
N THR A 92 -14.58 17.33 -15.53
CA THR A 92 -13.95 18.17 -14.50
C THR A 92 -12.62 18.78 -14.95
N GLU A 93 -12.25 18.61 -16.22
CA GLU A 93 -11.04 19.17 -16.83
C GLU A 93 -9.74 18.84 -16.07
N MET A 94 -9.64 17.61 -15.54
CA MET A 94 -8.46 17.17 -14.78
C MET A 94 -7.21 17.10 -15.65
N THR A 95 -6.09 17.51 -15.09
CA THR A 95 -4.77 17.37 -15.71
C THR A 95 -4.27 15.93 -15.68
N ASP A 96 -3.32 15.58 -16.55
CA ASP A 96 -2.72 14.23 -16.59
C ASP A 96 -2.16 13.80 -15.23
N ALA A 97 -1.55 14.73 -14.49
CA ALA A 97 -0.99 14.47 -13.17
C ALA A 97 -2.09 14.18 -12.13
N GLU A 98 -3.21 14.89 -12.19
CA GLU A 98 -4.35 14.66 -11.30
C GLU A 98 -5.04 13.33 -11.62
N ILE A 99 -5.18 12.99 -12.90
CA ILE A 99 -5.73 11.69 -13.33
C ILE A 99 -4.83 10.55 -12.84
N GLU A 100 -3.51 10.63 -13.07
CA GLU A 100 -2.56 9.62 -12.61
C GLU A 100 -2.59 9.49 -11.07
N CYS A 101 -2.68 10.61 -10.36
CA CYS A 101 -2.79 10.66 -8.91
C CYS A 101 -4.09 10.02 -8.42
N GLU A 102 -5.25 10.36 -8.99
CA GLU A 102 -6.54 9.79 -8.60
C GLU A 102 -6.59 8.28 -8.87
N ILE A 103 -6.18 7.85 -10.07
CA ILE A 103 -6.15 6.42 -10.42
C ILE A 103 -5.21 5.66 -9.47
N GLY A 104 -3.99 6.16 -9.26
CA GLY A 104 -2.98 5.48 -8.45
C GLY A 104 -3.31 5.50 -6.95
N GLN A 105 -3.59 6.67 -6.39
CA GLN A 105 -3.75 6.84 -4.94
C GLN A 105 -5.13 6.45 -4.44
N ILE A 106 -6.18 6.65 -5.24
CA ILE A 106 -7.57 6.43 -4.82
C ILE A 106 -8.10 5.13 -5.40
N GLU A 107 -8.22 5.03 -6.72
CA GLU A 107 -8.94 3.90 -7.34
C GLU A 107 -8.19 2.57 -7.19
N LEU A 108 -6.89 2.54 -7.50
CA LEU A 108 -6.07 1.34 -7.34
C LEU A 108 -5.91 0.94 -5.86
N THR A 109 -5.74 1.90 -4.94
CA THR A 109 -5.73 1.61 -3.50
C THR A 109 -7.04 1.01 -3.01
N ASN A 110 -8.18 1.55 -3.47
CA ASN A 110 -9.50 1.04 -3.13
C ASN A 110 -9.71 -0.38 -3.67
N LEU A 111 -9.29 -0.64 -4.91
CA LEU A 111 -9.33 -1.97 -5.51
C LEU A 111 -8.54 -2.98 -4.66
N LEU A 112 -7.27 -2.69 -4.37
CA LEU A 112 -6.41 -3.57 -3.57
C LEU A 112 -6.97 -3.79 -2.17
N THR A 113 -7.48 -2.74 -1.53
CA THR A 113 -8.07 -2.86 -0.19
C THR A 113 -9.35 -3.70 -0.22
N ALA A 114 -10.17 -3.57 -1.26
CA ALA A 114 -11.37 -4.39 -1.43
C ALA A 114 -11.00 -5.87 -1.63
N GLU A 115 -9.99 -6.17 -2.44
CA GLU A 115 -9.50 -7.54 -2.63
C GLU A 115 -8.95 -8.14 -1.33
N LEU A 116 -8.18 -7.37 -0.54
CA LEU A 116 -7.72 -7.82 0.77
C LEU A 116 -8.88 -8.13 1.74
N ARG A 117 -9.95 -7.32 1.72
CA ARG A 117 -11.15 -7.57 2.53
C ARG A 117 -11.87 -8.86 2.13
N LYS A 118 -11.93 -9.16 0.83
CA LYS A 118 -12.58 -10.37 0.31
C LYS A 118 -11.76 -11.62 0.66
N ARG A 119 -10.45 -11.60 0.42
CA ARG A 119 -9.56 -12.76 0.59
C ARG A 119 -9.17 -13.02 2.05
N HIS A 120 -8.96 -11.96 2.83
CA HIS A 120 -8.49 -12.05 4.22
C HIS A 120 -9.34 -11.17 5.16
N PRO A 121 -10.64 -11.48 5.32
CA PRO A 121 -11.57 -10.64 6.09
C PRO A 121 -11.16 -10.50 7.56
N GLU A 122 -10.70 -11.58 8.20
CA GLU A 122 -10.27 -11.55 9.60
C GLU A 122 -8.96 -10.79 9.81
N SER A 123 -7.97 -10.96 8.93
CA SER A 123 -6.72 -10.19 8.98
C SER A 123 -6.99 -8.69 8.83
N TYR A 124 -7.91 -8.31 7.93
CA TYR A 124 -8.34 -6.93 7.76
C TYR A 124 -9.06 -6.40 9.01
N ARG A 125 -9.99 -7.17 9.60
CA ARG A 125 -10.70 -6.81 10.84
C ARG A 125 -9.73 -6.59 12.00
N LEU A 126 -8.76 -7.50 12.16
CA LEU A 126 -7.71 -7.38 13.18
C LEU A 126 -6.85 -6.15 12.95
N ALA A 127 -6.33 -5.93 11.74
CA ALA A 127 -5.53 -4.75 11.42
C ALA A 127 -6.28 -3.44 11.69
N ARG A 128 -7.58 -3.38 11.35
CA ARG A 128 -8.45 -2.23 11.65
C ARG A 128 -8.59 -2.02 13.16
N ARG A 129 -8.92 -3.07 13.92
CA ARG A 129 -9.12 -3.02 15.37
C ARG A 129 -7.84 -2.64 16.11
N ILE A 130 -6.70 -3.21 15.72
CA ILE A 130 -5.37 -2.88 16.23
C ILE A 130 -5.07 -1.40 15.95
N SER A 131 -5.30 -0.95 14.71
CA SER A 131 -5.07 0.46 14.33
C SER A 131 -5.91 1.42 15.17
N THR A 132 -7.20 1.12 15.38
CA THR A 132 -8.07 1.93 16.26
C THR A 132 -7.56 1.94 17.69
N LEU A 133 -7.23 0.77 18.26
CA LEU A 133 -6.76 0.64 19.64
C LEU A 133 -5.46 1.42 19.87
N ILE A 134 -4.50 1.30 18.97
CA ILE A 134 -3.23 2.02 19.02
C ILE A 134 -3.44 3.54 18.92
N GLN A 135 -4.43 3.99 18.14
CA GLN A 135 -4.70 5.43 17.96
C GLN A 135 -5.55 6.03 19.09
N SER A 136 -6.46 5.27 19.70
CA SER A 136 -7.43 5.80 20.66
C SER A 136 -7.02 5.61 22.12
N SER A 137 -6.12 4.68 22.43
CA SER A 137 -5.74 4.40 23.82
C SER A 137 -4.45 5.14 24.22
N GLY A 138 -4.45 5.73 25.42
CA GLY A 138 -3.27 6.40 25.99
C GLY A 138 -2.12 5.47 26.38
N ASN A 139 -2.31 4.16 26.25
CA ASN A 139 -1.28 3.15 26.49
C ASN A 139 -0.26 3.08 25.36
N PHE A 140 -0.57 3.66 24.20
CA PHE A 140 0.35 3.73 23.07
C PHE A 140 0.70 5.17 22.76
N ARG A 141 1.95 5.38 22.35
CA ARG A 141 2.40 6.65 21.80
C ARG A 141 3.12 6.43 20.48
N ARG A 142 3.13 7.47 19.67
CA ARG A 142 3.85 7.50 18.40
C ARG A 142 5.33 7.80 18.67
N PHE A 143 6.20 6.98 18.11
CA PHE A 143 7.64 7.18 18.11
C PHE A 143 8.02 7.64 16.71
N ASP A 144 7.98 8.95 16.47
CA ASP A 144 8.53 9.47 15.23
C ASP A 144 10.04 9.38 15.32
N SER A 145 10.66 8.64 14.40
CA SER A 145 12.12 8.60 14.27
C SER A 145 12.61 10.02 14.00
N SER A 146 13.08 10.67 15.07
CA SER A 146 13.98 11.82 15.15
C SER A 146 13.99 12.76 13.93
N GLY A 147 13.30 13.89 14.04
CA GLY A 147 13.80 15.18 13.53
C GLY A 147 13.70 15.48 12.03
N VAL A 148 12.88 14.76 11.25
CA VAL A 148 12.53 15.18 9.88
C VAL A 148 11.03 15.38 9.79
N ASP A 149 10.55 16.46 10.43
CA ASP A 149 9.16 16.92 10.41
C ASP A 149 8.72 17.53 9.06
N ASN A 150 9.59 17.52 8.04
CA ASN A 150 9.40 18.29 6.80
C ASN A 150 9.05 17.46 5.56
N GLU A 151 8.42 16.30 5.71
CA GLU A 151 7.92 15.57 4.53
C GLU A 151 6.43 15.19 4.68
N PRO A 152 5.52 15.95 4.03
CA PRO A 152 4.07 15.85 4.26
C PRO A 152 3.41 14.54 3.80
N HIS A 153 4.20 13.58 3.28
CA HIS A 153 3.69 12.34 2.68
C HIS A 153 4.37 11.07 3.22
N ARG A 154 4.77 11.03 4.50
CA ARG A 154 5.19 9.76 5.13
C ARG A 154 4.05 8.74 5.08
N ARG A 155 4.32 7.56 4.52
CA ARG A 155 3.30 6.51 4.34
C ARG A 155 2.81 6.08 5.70
N LEU A 156 1.53 5.73 5.83
CA LEU A 156 0.97 5.17 7.07
C LEU A 156 1.79 3.98 7.61
N ALA A 157 2.46 3.25 6.72
CA ALA A 157 3.36 2.14 7.03
C ALA A 157 4.65 2.57 7.77
N ASP A 158 5.06 3.83 7.68
CA ASP A 158 6.30 4.34 8.29
C ASP A 158 6.06 4.87 9.72
N ARG A 159 4.82 4.82 10.21
CA ARG A 159 4.47 5.27 11.56
C ARG A 159 4.76 4.17 12.56
N VAL A 160 5.74 4.41 13.44
CA VAL A 160 6.07 3.48 14.52
C VAL A 160 5.28 3.86 15.77
N TYR A 161 4.52 2.89 16.29
CA TYR A 161 3.84 3.01 17.57
C TYR A 161 4.47 2.06 18.58
N GLY A 162 4.49 2.48 19.84
CA GLY A 162 4.97 1.67 20.96
C GLY A 162 4.21 2.00 22.22
N LEU A 163 4.52 1.30 23.31
CA LEU A 163 3.91 1.59 24.60
C LEU A 163 4.31 2.98 25.10
N SER A 164 3.37 3.68 25.73
CA SER A 164 3.57 5.06 26.21
C SER A 164 4.66 5.17 27.27
N GLU A 165 4.93 4.08 28.01
CA GLU A 165 5.99 3.97 29.02
C GLU A 165 7.40 3.75 28.46
N TRP A 166 7.54 3.40 27.17
CA TRP A 166 8.88 3.15 26.60
C TRP A 166 9.70 4.44 26.56
N SER A 167 11.03 4.33 26.54
CA SER A 167 11.93 5.48 26.42
C SER A 167 12.05 5.95 24.96
N ASP A 168 12.23 7.25 24.74
CA ASP A 168 12.46 7.81 23.38
C ASP A 168 13.78 7.34 22.77
N HIS A 169 14.74 6.99 23.62
CA HIS A 169 16.06 6.49 23.22
C HIS A 169 16.11 4.97 23.11
N LYS A 170 14.96 4.28 23.16
CA LYS A 170 14.91 2.83 23.01
C LYS A 170 15.46 2.47 21.63
N PRO A 171 16.57 1.72 21.54
CA PRO A 171 17.16 1.39 20.25
C PRO A 171 16.16 0.57 19.44
N GLY A 172 15.89 1.02 18.22
CA GLY A 172 15.25 0.21 17.20
C GLY A 172 16.09 -1.04 16.95
N ARG A 173 15.44 -2.16 16.64
CA ARG A 173 16.13 -3.41 16.28
C ARG A 173 15.92 -3.67 14.80
N GLU A 174 16.91 -4.27 14.16
CA GLU A 174 16.90 -4.46 12.71
C GLU A 174 15.82 -5.46 12.27
N MET A 175 15.21 -5.19 11.10
CA MET A 175 14.17 -6.04 10.50
C MET A 175 14.53 -7.52 10.29
N PRO A 176 15.79 -7.92 10.00
CA PRO A 176 16.12 -9.33 9.75
C PRO A 176 15.86 -10.25 10.96
N GLU A 177 15.91 -9.72 12.18
CA GLU A 177 15.62 -10.50 13.39
C GLU A 177 14.12 -10.56 13.73
N LEU A 178 13.28 -9.76 13.06
CA LEU A 178 11.87 -9.63 13.41
C LEU A 178 11.12 -10.93 13.20
N GLU A 179 11.28 -11.59 12.06
CA GLU A 179 10.55 -12.82 11.74
C GLU A 179 10.87 -13.95 12.73
N GLN A 180 12.15 -14.13 13.05
CA GLN A 180 12.60 -15.12 14.05
C GLN A 180 12.04 -14.81 15.45
N ARG A 181 11.97 -13.53 15.82
CA ARG A 181 11.45 -13.11 17.12
C ARG A 181 9.94 -13.20 17.21
N VAL A 182 9.21 -12.89 16.13
CA VAL A 182 7.76 -13.08 16.07
C VAL A 182 7.40 -14.54 16.33
N GLN A 183 8.19 -15.49 15.80
CA GLN A 183 8.01 -16.92 16.08
C GLN A 183 8.24 -17.28 17.55
N MET A 184 9.06 -16.53 18.29
CA MET A 184 9.29 -16.74 19.72
C MET A 184 8.21 -16.12 20.61
N ILE A 185 7.29 -15.31 20.07
CA ILE A 185 6.19 -14.75 20.85
C ILE A 185 5.22 -15.89 21.16
N PRO A 186 4.96 -16.21 22.44
CA PRO A 186 4.02 -17.26 22.80
C PRO A 186 2.61 -16.87 22.34
N VAL A 187 2.09 -17.59 21.35
CA VAL A 187 0.71 -17.43 20.87
C VAL A 187 -0.16 -18.48 21.57
N ARG A 188 -1.14 -18.05 22.37
CA ARG A 188 -2.17 -18.97 22.86
C ARG A 188 -3.27 -19.14 21.81
N GLN A 189 -3.34 -20.34 21.25
CA GLN A 189 -4.44 -20.74 20.37
C GLN A 189 -5.65 -21.12 21.22
N ARG A 190 -6.81 -20.51 20.96
CA ARG A 190 -8.05 -20.83 21.69
C ARG A 190 -8.48 -22.26 21.35
N ASP A 191 -8.87 -23.03 22.36
CA ASP A 191 -9.56 -24.31 22.13
C ASP A 191 -10.98 -24.03 21.62
N THR A 192 -11.22 -24.34 20.35
CA THR A 192 -12.50 -24.10 19.66
C THR A 192 -13.51 -25.22 19.90
N ARG A 193 -13.16 -26.28 20.65
CA ARG A 193 -14.03 -27.45 20.84
C ARG A 193 -15.14 -27.26 21.87
N LEU A 194 -15.09 -26.20 22.69
CA LEU A 194 -15.98 -26.00 23.85
C LEU A 194 -17.00 -24.85 23.70
N VAL A 195 -17.21 -24.29 22.50
CA VAL A 195 -18.23 -23.24 22.32
C VAL A 195 -19.54 -23.86 21.86
N GLY A 196 -20.42 -24.14 22.82
CA GLY A 196 -21.83 -24.40 22.55
C GLY A 196 -22.51 -23.17 21.93
N CYS A 197 -23.11 -23.36 20.76
CA CYS A 197 -24.31 -22.72 20.17
C CYS A 197 -24.66 -21.22 20.36
N THR A 198 -23.80 -20.33 20.85
CA THR A 198 -24.05 -18.87 20.80
C THR A 198 -22.89 -18.15 20.14
N GLY A 199 -23.10 -17.81 18.87
CA GLY A 199 -22.12 -17.37 17.87
C GLY A 199 -21.52 -15.97 18.05
N ASP A 200 -21.22 -15.55 19.27
CA ASP A 200 -20.47 -14.30 19.51
C ASP A 200 -19.02 -14.62 19.89
N SER A 201 -18.14 -14.63 18.90
CA SER A 201 -16.71 -14.80 19.11
C SER A 201 -16.09 -13.52 19.68
N GLN A 202 -15.95 -13.42 20.99
CA GLN A 202 -15.11 -12.40 21.62
C GLN A 202 -13.65 -12.90 21.72
N ILE A 203 -12.72 -12.08 21.19
CA ILE A 203 -11.28 -12.23 21.41
C ILE A 203 -10.93 -11.37 22.64
N VAL A 204 -10.56 -12.04 23.73
CA VAL A 204 -10.01 -11.41 24.93
C VAL A 204 -8.51 -11.72 24.96
N ILE A 205 -7.69 -10.67 24.92
CA ILE A 205 -6.24 -10.75 25.08
C ILE A 205 -5.96 -10.30 26.52
N SER A 206 -5.57 -11.21 27.41
CA SER A 206 -5.10 -10.87 28.76
C SER A 206 -3.70 -11.44 29.02
N ASN A 207 -2.94 -10.74 29.86
CA ASN A 207 -1.59 -11.12 30.29
C ASN A 207 -1.64 -12.27 31.32
N SER A 208 -0.56 -13.05 31.46
CA SER A 208 -0.43 -14.11 32.47
C SER A 208 -0.32 -13.61 33.91
N ASP A 209 -0.19 -12.30 34.10
CA ASP A 209 -0.08 -11.66 35.42
C ASP A 209 -1.41 -11.06 35.94
N LEU A 210 -2.54 -11.41 35.31
CA LEU A 210 -3.90 -11.14 35.78
C LEU A 210 -4.71 -12.44 35.87
#